data_AF-J7J2P1-F1
#
_entry.id   AF-J7J2P1-F1
#
_cell.length_a   1.000
_cell.length_b   1.000
_cell.length_c   1.000
_cell.angle_alpha   90.00
_cell.angle_beta   90.00
_cell.angle_gamma   90.00
#
_symmetry.space_group_name_H-M   'P 1'
#
loop_
_entity.id
_entity.type
_entity.pdbx_description
1 polymer ?
#
loop_
_entity_poly.entity_id
_entity_poly.type
_entity_poly.pdbx_seq_one_letter_code
_entity_poly.pdbx_strand_id
1 'polypeptide(L)'
;MEHQRVEKPLSFGEILDVTFRIIKDNFSRLFLLLFIFSGPLELLQSVGQSLAGTPFLRAPRSGQGMASFLESLQQTGTTGGMFDVIYSILWAFIVAPITYASLIIATDQIRKKEPLNISSILKRAFSRCWALLGGCIVYGLIMFALILGFGGLFAGFGSHLVVIILLSICAFCICLFLLTRWSFFFAAIVFEKVSPGLRKSWSLTRGNVWRLVGLYIVLMILVAILSAVIQLAVHFFLGNSVLASVLFSLVTLIISMVSYIAYAVIYFDLRVRNEAMDLQGMIETYSKTTKSGSSIELVETKPES
;
A
#
# COMPACT_ATOMS: atom_id res chain seq x y z
N MET A 1 32.91 1.24 10.29
CA MET A 1 31.97 1.26 11.44
C MET A 1 30.56 0.90 10.97
N GLU A 2 30.42 -0.26 10.31
CA GLU A 2 29.33 -0.53 9.36
C GLU A 2 28.56 -1.81 9.70
N HIS A 3 28.42 -2.11 10.99
CA HIS A 3 27.72 -3.29 11.48
C HIS A 3 26.95 -2.92 12.73
N GLN A 4 25.65 -2.59 12.58
CA GLN A 4 24.61 -2.67 13.64
C GLN A 4 23.21 -2.16 13.24
N ARG A 5 23.00 -1.60 12.04
CA ARG A 5 21.68 -1.02 11.69
C ARG A 5 20.62 -2.02 11.23
N VAL A 6 20.62 -3.25 11.76
CA VAL A 6 19.53 -4.23 11.53
C VAL A 6 18.84 -4.65 12.84
N GLU A 7 19.34 -4.22 14.00
CA GLU A 7 18.78 -4.59 15.32
C GLU A 7 18.00 -3.47 16.03
N LYS A 8 17.86 -2.29 15.40
CA LYS A 8 17.12 -1.16 15.99
C LYS A 8 15.89 -0.81 15.14
N PRO A 9 14.71 -0.58 15.75
CA PRO A 9 13.51 -0.18 15.02
C PRO A 9 13.77 1.08 14.21
N LEU A 10 13.59 1.01 12.88
CA LEU A 10 13.88 2.13 11.99
C LEU A 10 12.97 3.31 12.34
N SER A 11 13.51 4.52 12.46
CA SER A 11 12.78 5.78 12.51
C SER A 11 12.08 6.08 11.18
N PHE A 12 11.11 7.02 11.17
CA PHE A 12 10.42 7.42 9.94
C PHE A 12 11.39 7.86 8.84
N GLY A 13 12.36 8.73 9.16
CA GLY A 13 13.36 9.19 8.19
C GLY A 13 14.28 8.08 7.70
N GLU A 14 14.54 7.07 8.53
CA GLU A 14 15.35 5.91 8.15
C GLU A 14 14.59 4.97 7.20
N ILE A 15 13.28 4.78 7.39
CA ILE A 15 12.43 4.04 6.45
C ILE A 15 12.51 4.70 5.08
N LEU A 16 12.35 6.02 5.02
CA LEU A 16 12.38 6.78 3.77
C LEU A 16 13.77 6.75 3.12
N ASP A 17 14.85 6.91 3.90
CA ASP A 17 16.24 6.80 3.40
C ASP A 17 16.50 5.40 2.80
N VAL A 18 16.10 4.33 3.50
CA VAL A 18 16.22 2.96 3.02
C VAL A 18 15.39 2.76 1.74
N THR A 19 14.16 3.28 1.70
CA THR A 19 13.31 3.23 0.50
C THR A 19 13.98 3.89 -0.70
N PHE A 20 14.45 5.12 -0.56
CA PHE A 20 15.10 5.84 -1.66
C PHE A 20 16.42 5.20 -2.09
N ARG A 21 17.19 4.67 -1.14
CA ARG A 21 18.42 3.93 -1.44
C ARG A 21 18.14 2.68 -2.26
N ILE A 22 17.17 1.86 -1.86
CA ILE A 22 16.74 0.66 -2.60
C ILE A 22 16.32 1.04 -4.03
N ILE A 23 15.53 2.10 -4.18
CA ILE A 23 15.08 2.59 -5.49
C ILE A 23 16.26 3.06 -6.33
N LYS A 24 17.15 3.88 -5.78
CA LYS A 24 18.30 4.43 -6.50
C LYS A 24 19.24 3.34 -6.99
N ASP A 25 19.56 2.38 -6.12
CA ASP A 25 20.54 1.33 -6.42
C ASP A 25 19.99 0.27 -7.41
N ASN A 26 18.65 0.13 -7.51
CA ASN A 26 18.01 -0.91 -8.31
C ASN A 26 16.95 -0.37 -9.29
N PHE A 27 17.02 0.93 -9.63
CA PHE A 27 15.94 1.65 -10.33
C PHE A 27 15.44 0.93 -11.57
N SER A 28 16.34 0.61 -12.50
CA SER A 28 15.98 -0.01 -13.79
C SER A 28 15.24 -1.33 -13.62
N ARG A 29 15.67 -2.19 -12.68
CA ARG A 29 15.05 -3.50 -12.46
C ARG A 29 13.69 -3.36 -11.80
N LEU A 30 13.56 -2.49 -10.80
CA LEU A 30 12.29 -2.24 -10.12
C LEU A 30 11.29 -1.54 -11.04
N PHE A 31 11.75 -0.59 -11.87
CA PHE A 31 10.94 0.08 -12.87
C PHE A 31 10.46 -0.90 -13.94
N LEU A 32 11.32 -1.81 -14.43
CA LEU A 32 10.92 -2.85 -15.38
C LEU A 32 9.83 -3.76 -14.80
N LEU A 33 9.99 -4.21 -13.55
CA LEU A 33 8.98 -5.01 -12.84
C LEU A 33 7.66 -4.27 -12.68
N LEU A 34 7.68 -2.96 -12.49
CA LEU A 34 6.47 -2.16 -12.39
C LEU A 34 5.83 -1.94 -13.78
N PHE A 35 6.66 -1.60 -14.78
CA PHE A 35 6.25 -1.28 -16.13
C PHE A 35 5.67 -2.50 -16.86
N ILE A 36 6.18 -3.72 -16.66
CA ILE A 36 5.67 -4.91 -17.33
C ILE A 36 4.19 -5.20 -17.00
N PHE A 37 3.74 -4.80 -15.81
CA PHE A 37 2.34 -4.96 -15.37
C PHE A 37 1.50 -3.72 -15.61
N SER A 38 2.02 -2.56 -15.20
CA SER A 38 1.23 -1.32 -15.22
C SER A 38 1.31 -0.61 -16.57
N GLY A 39 2.48 -0.63 -17.23
CA GLY A 39 2.73 0.11 -18.47
C GLY A 39 1.75 -0.23 -19.61
N PRO A 40 1.58 -1.52 -20.01
CA PRO A 40 0.61 -1.90 -21.03
C PRO A 40 -0.83 -1.49 -20.69
N LEU A 41 -1.19 -1.54 -19.41
CA LEU A 41 -2.54 -1.18 -18.97
C LEU A 41 -2.76 0.33 -19.07
N GLU A 42 -1.79 1.16 -18.67
CA GLU A 42 -1.83 2.63 -18.83
C GLU A 42 -1.93 3.05 -20.31
N LEU A 43 -1.23 2.35 -21.20
CA LEU A 43 -1.34 2.57 -22.65
C LEU A 43 -2.73 2.22 -23.16
N LEU A 44 -3.31 1.10 -22.68
CA LEU A 44 -4.68 0.73 -23.02
C LEU A 44 -5.68 1.81 -22.56
N GLN A 45 -5.48 2.39 -21.38
CA GLN A 45 -6.30 3.51 -20.90
C GLN A 45 -6.24 4.71 -21.86
N SER A 46 -5.03 5.04 -22.31
CA SER A 46 -4.78 6.15 -23.23
C SER A 46 -5.48 5.94 -24.59
N VAL A 47 -5.52 4.70 -25.07
CA VAL A 47 -6.31 4.33 -26.26
C VAL A 47 -7.80 4.50 -26.00
N GLY A 48 -8.29 4.08 -24.83
CA GLY A 48 -9.69 4.27 -24.43
C GLY A 48 -10.11 5.74 -24.40
N GLN A 49 -9.26 6.62 -23.86
CA GLN A 49 -9.48 8.06 -23.89
C GLN A 49 -9.55 8.60 -25.33
N SER A 50 -8.62 8.18 -26.19
CA SER A 50 -8.63 8.56 -27.61
C SER A 50 -9.93 8.14 -28.31
N LEU A 51 -10.43 6.93 -28.02
CA LEU A 51 -11.70 6.44 -28.56
C LEU A 51 -12.91 7.19 -27.99
N ALA A 52 -12.81 7.68 -26.75
CA ALA A 52 -13.81 8.53 -26.12
C ALA A 52 -13.80 9.98 -26.64
N GLY A 53 -12.93 10.32 -27.60
CA GLY A 53 -12.89 11.61 -28.27
C GLY A 53 -11.91 12.63 -27.67
N THR A 54 -11.02 12.23 -26.75
CA THR A 54 -9.95 13.13 -26.29
C THR A 54 -8.91 13.31 -27.41
N PRO A 55 -8.50 14.54 -27.73
CA PRO A 55 -7.55 14.78 -28.81
C PRO A 55 -6.15 14.27 -28.45
N PHE A 56 -5.39 13.79 -29.44
CA PHE A 56 -4.05 13.25 -29.19
C PHE A 56 -3.05 14.33 -28.74
N LEU A 57 -3.11 15.51 -29.37
CA LEU A 57 -2.34 16.70 -29.01
C LEU A 57 -3.30 17.81 -28.56
N ARG A 58 -2.75 18.79 -27.83
CA ARG A 58 -3.49 19.98 -27.41
C ARG A 58 -4.20 20.63 -28.59
N ALA A 59 -5.53 20.69 -28.55
CA ALA A 59 -6.28 21.54 -29.46
C ALA A 59 -5.94 23.01 -29.14
N PRO A 60 -5.74 23.90 -30.14
CA PRO A 60 -5.51 25.32 -29.92
C PRO A 60 -6.79 25.97 -29.36
N ARG A 61 -7.05 25.78 -28.07
CA ARG A 61 -8.14 26.42 -27.34
C ARG A 61 -7.51 27.51 -26.49
N SER A 62 -7.70 28.76 -26.91
CA SER A 62 -7.23 29.94 -26.21
C SER A 62 -7.99 30.12 -24.89
N GLY A 63 -7.26 30.34 -23.79
CA GLY A 63 -7.82 30.91 -22.56
C GLY A 63 -8.33 29.97 -21.45
N GLN A 64 -8.27 28.64 -21.61
CA GLN A 64 -8.85 27.70 -20.62
C GLN A 64 -7.86 26.99 -19.68
N GLY A 65 -6.56 27.32 -19.63
CA GLY A 65 -5.56 26.53 -18.89
C GLY A 65 -5.94 26.20 -17.44
N MET A 66 -6.37 27.20 -16.66
CA MET A 66 -6.83 26.99 -15.27
C MET A 66 -8.21 26.31 -15.22
N ALA A 67 -9.12 26.63 -16.14
CA ALA A 67 -10.45 26.02 -16.19
C ALA A 67 -10.37 24.52 -16.56
N SER A 68 -9.55 24.15 -17.53
CA SER A 68 -9.27 22.75 -17.89
C SER A 68 -8.55 22.00 -16.78
N PHE A 69 -7.71 22.68 -16.00
CA PHE A 69 -7.09 22.10 -14.81
C PHE A 69 -8.12 21.83 -13.71
N LEU A 70 -8.96 22.81 -13.39
CA LEU A 70 -10.05 22.63 -12.42
C LEU A 70 -11.04 21.54 -12.86
N GLU A 71 -11.34 21.45 -14.15
CA GLU A 71 -12.15 20.37 -14.73
C GLU A 71 -11.46 19.00 -14.57
N SER A 72 -10.14 18.93 -14.78
CA SER A 72 -9.37 17.70 -14.52
C SER A 72 -9.33 17.31 -13.04
N LEU A 73 -9.35 18.28 -12.11
CA LEU A 73 -9.46 18.05 -10.67
C LEU A 73 -10.89 17.63 -10.26
N GLN A 74 -11.91 18.04 -11.00
CA GLN A 74 -13.29 17.59 -10.78
C GLN A 74 -13.55 16.20 -11.37
N GLN A 75 -12.86 15.83 -12.45
CA GLN A 75 -12.93 14.52 -13.10
C GLN A 75 -12.27 13.36 -12.33
N THR A 76 -11.82 13.56 -11.09
CA THR A 76 -11.38 12.46 -10.21
C THR A 76 -12.51 11.52 -9.75
N GLY A 77 -13.77 11.85 -10.05
CA GLY A 77 -14.90 10.92 -9.91
C GLY A 77 -15.00 9.99 -11.13
N THR A 78 -15.44 8.75 -10.92
CA THR A 78 -15.69 7.72 -11.95
C THR A 78 -16.81 8.12 -12.93
N THR A 79 -16.64 9.21 -13.67
CA THR A 79 -17.47 9.61 -14.80
C THR A 79 -16.84 9.11 -16.08
N GLY A 80 -16.63 7.80 -16.12
CA GLY A 80 -16.05 7.12 -17.26
C GLY A 80 -17.06 6.15 -17.83
N GLY A 81 -17.06 5.97 -19.16
CA GLY A 81 -17.92 4.99 -19.82
C GLY A 81 -17.64 3.57 -19.31
N MET A 82 -18.35 2.57 -19.84
CA MET A 82 -18.13 1.15 -19.47
C MET A 82 -16.63 0.74 -19.53
N PHE A 83 -15.87 1.34 -20.44
CA PHE A 83 -14.42 1.14 -20.56
C PHE A 83 -13.65 1.49 -19.28
N ASP A 84 -13.88 2.65 -18.67
CA ASP A 84 -13.15 3.10 -17.48
C ASP A 84 -13.50 2.27 -16.24
N VAL A 85 -14.74 1.80 -16.16
CA VAL A 85 -15.18 0.86 -15.12
C VAL A 85 -14.42 -0.47 -15.26
N ILE A 86 -14.37 -1.02 -16.47
CA ILE A 86 -13.64 -2.27 -16.75
C ILE A 86 -12.15 -2.07 -16.46
N TYR A 87 -11.56 -0.96 -16.92
CA TYR A 87 -10.18 -0.60 -16.63
C TYR A 87 -9.89 -0.57 -15.13
N SER A 88 -10.74 0.10 -14.36
CA SER A 88 -10.58 0.24 -12.90
C SER A 88 -10.64 -1.10 -12.19
N ILE A 89 -11.54 -2.00 -12.62
CA ILE A 89 -11.65 -3.35 -12.07
C ILE A 89 -10.39 -4.17 -12.41
N LEU A 90 -9.94 -4.14 -13.67
CA LEU A 90 -8.72 -4.84 -14.09
C LEU A 90 -7.50 -4.34 -13.31
N TRP A 91 -7.38 -3.03 -13.14
CA TRP A 91 -6.29 -2.44 -12.38
C TRP A 91 -6.32 -2.87 -10.91
N ALA A 92 -7.48 -2.74 -10.26
CA ALA A 92 -7.62 -3.01 -8.83
C ALA A 92 -7.46 -4.50 -8.47
N PHE A 93 -7.99 -5.41 -9.28
CA PHE A 93 -8.02 -6.84 -8.95
C PHE A 93 -6.89 -7.65 -9.59
N ILE A 94 -6.29 -7.18 -10.69
CA ILE A 94 -5.25 -7.96 -11.39
C ILE A 94 -3.91 -7.25 -11.30
N VAL A 95 -3.80 -6.02 -11.81
CA VAL A 95 -2.50 -5.35 -11.94
C VAL A 95 -1.93 -4.93 -10.60
N ALA A 96 -2.72 -4.28 -9.75
CA ALA A 96 -2.24 -3.78 -8.47
C ALA A 96 -1.73 -4.91 -7.56
N PRO A 97 -2.47 -6.03 -7.31
CA PRO A 97 -2.00 -7.10 -6.44
C PRO A 97 -0.70 -7.76 -6.93
N ILE A 98 -0.59 -8.00 -8.24
CA ILE A 98 0.59 -8.64 -8.84
C ILE A 98 1.80 -7.70 -8.77
N THR A 99 1.59 -6.41 -9.00
CA THR A 99 2.62 -5.37 -8.89
C THR A 99 3.14 -5.25 -7.46
N TYR A 100 2.24 -5.16 -6.48
CA TYR A 100 2.59 -5.18 -5.05
C TYR A 100 3.41 -6.43 -4.71
N ALA A 101 2.93 -7.62 -5.08
CA ALA A 101 3.63 -8.87 -4.79
C ALA A 101 5.04 -8.89 -5.41
N SER A 102 5.17 -8.45 -6.66
CA SER A 102 6.44 -8.42 -7.39
C SER A 102 7.46 -7.51 -6.70
N LEU A 103 7.07 -6.29 -6.33
CA LEU A 103 7.99 -5.34 -5.70
C LEU A 103 8.34 -5.72 -4.25
N ILE A 104 7.43 -6.35 -3.50
CA ILE A 104 7.77 -6.85 -2.15
C ILE A 104 8.75 -8.04 -2.25
N ILE A 105 8.55 -8.96 -3.22
CA ILE A 105 9.49 -10.06 -3.47
C ILE A 105 10.86 -9.54 -3.92
N ALA A 106 10.89 -8.54 -4.80
CA ALA A 106 12.12 -7.89 -5.22
C ALA A 106 12.85 -7.26 -4.02
N THR A 107 12.11 -6.57 -3.14
CA THR A 107 12.68 -5.98 -1.92
C THR A 107 13.24 -7.04 -0.96
N ASP A 108 12.60 -8.21 -0.85
CA ASP A 108 13.13 -9.34 -0.07
C ASP A 108 14.47 -9.86 -0.62
N GLN A 109 14.58 -10.01 -1.95
CA GLN A 109 15.82 -10.42 -2.61
C GLN A 109 16.94 -9.39 -2.40
N ILE A 110 16.63 -8.09 -2.53
CA ILE A 110 17.58 -7.00 -2.29
C ILE A 110 18.07 -7.04 -0.83
N ARG A 111 17.15 -7.21 0.14
CA ARG A 111 17.50 -7.31 1.57
C ARG A 111 18.42 -8.50 1.85
N LYS A 112 18.19 -9.63 1.17
CA LYS A 112 19.00 -10.85 1.27
C LYS A 112 20.29 -10.82 0.45
N LYS A 113 20.54 -9.74 -0.31
CA LYS A 113 21.66 -9.62 -1.26
C LYS A 113 21.65 -10.72 -2.34
N GLU A 114 20.48 -11.23 -2.67
CA GLU A 114 20.29 -12.18 -3.77
C GLU A 114 20.24 -11.43 -5.12
N PRO A 115 20.73 -12.03 -6.22
CA PRO A 115 20.61 -11.41 -7.53
C PRO A 115 19.13 -11.27 -7.94
N LEU A 116 18.76 -10.07 -8.39
CA LEU A 116 17.41 -9.78 -8.88
C LEU A 116 17.13 -10.50 -10.20
N ASN A 117 16.47 -11.66 -10.09
CA ASN A 117 16.05 -12.46 -11.24
C ASN A 117 14.58 -12.18 -11.55
N ILE A 118 14.33 -11.33 -12.56
CA ILE A 118 13.00 -10.88 -12.97
C ILE A 118 12.03 -12.06 -13.18
N SER A 119 12.46 -13.10 -13.92
CA SER A 119 11.61 -14.27 -14.20
C SER A 119 11.21 -15.05 -12.94
N SER A 120 12.11 -15.14 -11.94
CA SER A 120 11.79 -15.85 -10.70
C SER A 120 10.81 -15.06 -9.83
N ILE A 121 10.95 -13.73 -9.82
CA ILE A 121 10.03 -12.80 -9.17
C ILE A 121 8.64 -12.90 -9.80
N LEU A 122 8.56 -12.82 -11.14
CA LEU A 122 7.29 -12.94 -11.86
C LEU A 122 6.62 -14.29 -11.58
N LYS A 123 7.35 -15.41 -11.71
CA LYS A 123 6.78 -16.74 -11.45
C LYS A 123 6.25 -16.87 -10.03
N ARG A 124 6.94 -16.28 -9.05
CA ARG A 124 6.52 -16.29 -7.64
C ARG A 124 5.35 -15.33 -7.36
N ALA A 125 5.28 -14.19 -8.04
CA ALA A 125 4.15 -13.27 -7.94
C ALA A 125 2.88 -13.90 -8.55
N PHE A 126 2.99 -14.47 -9.75
CA PHE A 126 1.88 -15.14 -10.44
C PHE A 126 1.38 -16.38 -9.71
N SER A 127 2.25 -17.20 -9.11
CA SER A 127 1.82 -18.37 -8.34
C SER A 127 0.98 -18.02 -7.11
N ARG A 128 1.04 -16.77 -6.65
CA ARG A 128 0.24 -16.26 -5.53
C ARG A 128 -0.91 -15.37 -5.96
N CYS A 129 -1.11 -15.14 -7.26
CA CYS A 129 -2.18 -14.29 -7.78
C CYS A 129 -3.55 -14.74 -7.25
N TRP A 130 -3.83 -16.04 -7.20
CA TRP A 130 -5.09 -16.59 -6.67
C TRP A 130 -5.32 -16.31 -5.19
N ALA A 131 -4.28 -16.43 -4.36
CA ALA A 131 -4.40 -16.12 -2.94
C ALA A 131 -4.59 -14.61 -2.70
N LEU A 132 -3.93 -13.78 -3.52
CA LEU A 132 -4.08 -12.32 -3.49
C LEU A 132 -5.46 -11.88 -3.95
N LEU A 133 -5.98 -12.47 -5.04
CA LEU A 133 -7.33 -12.25 -5.55
C LEU A 133 -8.38 -12.60 -4.51
N GLY A 134 -8.30 -13.77 -3.89
CA GLY A 134 -9.22 -14.17 -2.83
C GLY A 134 -9.20 -13.17 -1.66
N GLY A 135 -8.01 -12.68 -1.32
CA GLY A 135 -7.87 -11.60 -0.36
C GLY A 135 -8.52 -10.28 -0.78
N CYS A 136 -8.29 -9.86 -2.02
CA CYS A 136 -8.87 -8.63 -2.58
C CYS A 136 -10.40 -8.69 -2.59
N ILE A 137 -10.97 -9.86 -2.92
CA ILE A 137 -12.43 -10.07 -2.92
C ILE A 137 -12.98 -9.95 -1.50
N VAL A 138 -12.37 -10.62 -0.52
CA VAL A 138 -12.81 -10.54 0.88
C VAL A 138 -12.72 -9.10 1.39
N TYR A 139 -11.59 -8.44 1.14
CA TYR A 139 -11.39 -7.04 1.51
C TYR A 139 -12.39 -6.11 0.81
N GLY A 140 -12.62 -6.31 -0.50
CA GLY A 140 -13.59 -5.56 -1.29
C GLY A 140 -15.02 -5.72 -0.78
N LEU A 141 -15.42 -6.94 -0.41
CA LEU A 141 -16.73 -7.22 0.20
C LEU A 141 -16.88 -6.53 1.56
N ILE A 142 -15.84 -6.52 2.38
CA ILE A 142 -15.88 -5.83 3.67
C ILE A 142 -16.01 -4.31 3.45
N MET A 143 -15.24 -3.74 2.52
CA MET A 143 -15.33 -2.32 2.19
C MET A 143 -16.69 -1.96 1.59
N PHE A 144 -17.24 -2.81 0.71
CA PHE A 144 -18.58 -2.64 0.16
C PHE A 144 -19.65 -2.66 1.25
N ALA A 145 -19.58 -3.61 2.19
CA ALA A 145 -20.49 -3.68 3.33
C ALA A 145 -20.37 -2.46 4.24
N LEU A 146 -19.16 -1.93 4.47
CA LEU A 146 -18.95 -0.69 5.21
C LEU A 146 -19.55 0.51 4.49
N ILE A 147 -19.35 0.64 3.18
CA ILE A 147 -19.93 1.73 2.37
C ILE A 147 -21.45 1.67 2.42
N LEU A 148 -22.06 0.48 2.28
CA LEU A 148 -23.52 0.33 2.41
C LEU A 148 -24.01 0.61 3.82
N GLY A 149 -23.29 0.16 4.85
CA GLY A 149 -23.65 0.39 6.25
C GLY A 149 -23.61 1.88 6.61
N PHE A 150 -22.51 2.56 6.28
CA PHE A 150 -22.40 4.01 6.48
C PHE A 150 -23.34 4.79 5.57
N GLY A 151 -23.48 4.41 4.30
CA GLY A 151 -24.41 5.03 3.35
C GLY A 151 -25.86 4.94 3.81
N GLY A 152 -26.28 3.78 4.35
CA GLY A 152 -27.59 3.59 4.97
C GLY A 152 -27.78 4.43 6.23
N LEU A 153 -26.75 4.55 7.08
CA LEU A 153 -26.76 5.48 8.22
C LEU A 153 -26.98 6.93 7.74
N PHE A 154 -26.23 7.40 6.74
CA PHE A 154 -26.40 8.75 6.19
C PHE A 154 -27.80 9.00 5.64
N ALA A 155 -28.38 8.02 4.92
CA ALA A 155 -29.73 8.13 4.40
C ALA A 155 -30.80 8.22 5.51
N GLY A 156 -30.59 7.55 6.64
CA GLY A 156 -31.53 7.54 7.76
C GLY A 156 -31.59 8.83 8.59
N PHE A 157 -30.52 9.64 8.59
CA PHE A 157 -30.44 10.88 9.38
C PHE A 157 -30.86 12.17 8.63
N GLY A 158 -31.30 12.08 7.36
CA GLY A 158 -31.85 13.22 6.62
C GLY A 158 -30.86 14.38 6.42
N SER A 159 -31.36 15.63 6.44
CA SER A 159 -30.59 16.85 6.14
C SER A 159 -29.90 17.51 7.36
N HIS A 160 -29.78 16.80 8.48
CA HIS A 160 -29.15 17.33 9.69
C HIS A 160 -27.62 17.45 9.54
N LEU A 161 -27.17 18.58 8.98
CA LEU A 161 -25.77 18.84 8.62
C LEU A 161 -24.76 18.53 9.74
N VAL A 162 -25.05 18.91 10.99
CA VAL A 162 -24.14 18.66 12.12
C VAL A 162 -23.97 17.15 12.39
N VAL A 163 -25.07 16.38 12.32
CA VAL A 163 -25.04 14.93 12.50
C VAL A 163 -24.29 14.27 11.36
N ILE A 164 -24.54 14.70 10.12
CA ILE A 164 -23.84 14.19 8.92
C ILE A 164 -22.33 14.46 9.02
N ILE A 165 -21.92 15.67 9.40
CA ILE A 165 -20.49 16.03 9.55
C ILE A 165 -19.83 15.16 10.64
N LEU A 166 -20.46 15.03 11.81
CA LEU A 166 -19.91 14.22 12.90
C LEU A 166 -19.80 12.74 12.52
N LEU A 167 -20.84 12.20 11.87
CA LEU A 167 -20.88 10.81 11.40
C LEU A 167 -19.85 10.58 10.29
N SER A 168 -19.62 11.57 9.41
CA SER A 168 -18.58 11.55 8.38
C SER A 168 -17.17 11.50 8.97
N ILE A 169 -16.89 12.32 9.99
CA ILE A 169 -15.60 12.31 10.69
C ILE A 169 -15.38 10.97 11.39
N CYS A 170 -16.40 10.45 12.10
CA CYS A 170 -16.32 9.13 12.74
C CYS A 170 -16.11 8.01 11.71
N ALA A 171 -16.88 7.99 10.62
CA ALA A 171 -16.74 7.02 9.54
C ALA A 171 -15.34 7.09 8.92
N PHE A 172 -14.83 8.30 8.68
CA PHE A 172 -13.49 8.52 8.15
C PHE A 172 -12.40 7.99 9.08
N CYS A 173 -12.48 8.29 10.38
CA CYS A 173 -11.54 7.78 11.38
C CYS A 173 -11.57 6.25 11.49
N ILE A 174 -12.77 5.65 11.51
CA ILE A 174 -12.94 4.19 11.53
C ILE A 174 -12.36 3.57 10.26
N CYS A 175 -12.63 4.17 9.11
CA CYS A 175 -12.12 3.70 7.83
C CYS A 175 -10.58 3.77 7.80
N LEU A 176 -9.97 4.89 8.19
CA LEU A 176 -8.51 5.02 8.30
C LEU A 176 -7.89 4.00 9.26
N PHE A 177 -8.55 3.75 10.39
CA PHE A 177 -8.11 2.76 11.36
C PHE A 177 -8.14 1.34 10.77
N LEU A 178 -9.25 0.94 10.15
CA LEU A 178 -9.40 -0.37 9.51
C LEU A 178 -8.46 -0.53 8.32
N LEU A 179 -8.33 0.50 7.47
CA LEU A 179 -7.41 0.55 6.35
C LEU A 179 -5.97 0.31 6.82
N THR A 180 -5.53 1.01 7.86
CA THR A 180 -4.15 0.84 8.37
C THR A 180 -3.94 -0.55 8.97
N ARG A 181 -4.96 -1.09 9.64
CA ARG A 181 -4.93 -2.45 10.22
C ARG A 181 -4.90 -3.55 9.15
N TRP A 182 -5.52 -3.32 7.99
CA TRP A 182 -5.58 -4.28 6.89
C TRP A 182 -4.58 -4.01 5.76
N SER A 183 -3.87 -2.88 5.80
CA SER A 183 -2.89 -2.50 4.77
C SER A 183 -1.82 -3.58 4.56
N PHE A 184 -1.37 -4.27 5.61
CA PHE A 184 -0.31 -5.29 5.55
C PHE A 184 -0.78 -6.70 5.14
N PHE A 185 -2.05 -6.85 4.81
CA PHE A 185 -2.62 -8.13 4.43
C PHE A 185 -1.97 -8.70 3.16
N PHE A 186 -1.67 -7.87 2.16
CA PHE A 186 -1.00 -8.29 0.93
C PHE A 186 0.37 -8.93 1.20
N ALA A 187 1.22 -8.26 1.99
CA ALA A 187 2.53 -8.81 2.35
C ALA A 187 2.42 -10.11 3.16
N ALA A 188 1.44 -10.21 4.08
CA ALA A 188 1.20 -11.43 4.85
C ALA A 188 0.82 -12.63 3.95
N ILE A 189 -0.03 -12.44 2.94
CA ILE A 189 -0.34 -13.51 1.96
C ILE A 189 0.91 -13.92 1.18
N VAL A 190 1.73 -12.96 0.77
CA VAL A 190 2.91 -13.21 -0.08
C VAL A 190 4.04 -13.93 0.66
N PHE A 191 4.16 -13.79 1.98
CA PHE A 191 5.27 -14.41 2.72
C PHE A 191 4.84 -15.48 3.71
N GLU A 192 3.67 -15.38 4.33
CA GLU A 192 3.27 -16.25 5.44
C GLU A 192 2.32 -17.38 5.03
N LYS A 193 1.95 -17.48 3.74
CA LYS A 193 1.09 -18.54 3.17
C LYS A 193 -0.26 -18.73 3.89
N VAL A 194 -0.74 -17.69 4.58
CA VAL A 194 -2.04 -17.70 5.27
C VAL A 194 -3.07 -16.93 4.45
N SER A 195 -4.20 -17.57 4.14
CA SER A 195 -5.38 -16.93 3.54
C SER A 195 -6.57 -17.13 4.48
N PRO A 196 -7.32 -16.07 4.85
CA PRO A 196 -7.34 -14.75 4.24
C PRO A 196 -6.48 -13.73 4.98
N GLY A 197 -5.34 -14.09 5.62
CA GLY A 197 -4.25 -13.22 6.14
C GLY A 197 -4.57 -12.01 7.05
N LEU A 198 -5.84 -11.63 7.23
CA LEU A 198 -6.32 -10.47 7.97
C LEU A 198 -5.99 -10.58 9.46
N ARG A 199 -6.11 -11.78 10.04
CA ARG A 199 -5.75 -12.05 11.44
C ARG A 199 -4.27 -11.77 11.71
N LYS A 200 -3.38 -12.06 10.75
CA LYS A 200 -1.95 -11.80 10.87
C LYS A 200 -1.60 -10.33 10.66
N SER A 201 -2.24 -9.66 9.71
CA SER A 201 -2.12 -8.19 9.58
C SER A 201 -2.50 -7.48 10.89
N TRP A 202 -3.50 -8.03 11.59
CA TRP A 202 -3.94 -7.52 12.89
C TRP A 202 -2.89 -7.67 14.00
N SER A 203 -2.19 -8.80 14.05
CA SER A 203 -1.09 -9.00 15.03
C SER A 203 0.10 -8.11 14.69
N LEU A 204 0.47 -8.01 13.40
CA LEU A 204 1.63 -7.23 12.95
C LEU A 204 1.52 -5.72 13.27
N THR A 205 0.30 -5.19 13.25
CA THR A 205 0.02 -3.77 13.50
C THR A 205 -0.25 -3.44 14.98
N ARG A 206 -0.27 -4.44 15.88
CA ARG A 206 -0.57 -4.23 17.31
C ARG A 206 0.54 -3.39 17.98
N GLY A 207 0.14 -2.31 18.66
CA GLY A 207 1.05 -1.43 19.40
C GLY A 207 1.67 -0.26 18.60
N ASN A 208 1.58 -0.25 17.27
CA ASN A 208 2.24 0.79 16.43
C ASN A 208 1.30 1.50 15.44
N VAL A 209 -0.02 1.39 15.61
CA VAL A 209 -1.02 1.87 14.63
C VAL A 209 -0.85 3.36 14.34
N TRP A 210 -0.77 4.22 15.36
CA TRP A 210 -0.69 5.67 15.17
C TRP A 210 0.57 6.12 14.44
N ARG A 211 1.68 5.42 14.68
CA ARG A 211 2.93 5.64 13.97
C ARG A 211 2.82 5.25 12.50
N LEU A 212 2.17 4.12 12.22
CA LEU A 212 1.91 3.66 10.85
C LEU A 212 0.95 4.60 10.12
N VAL A 213 -0.13 5.05 10.79
CA VAL A 213 -1.08 6.05 10.27
C VAL A 213 -0.33 7.33 9.88
N GLY A 214 0.47 7.89 10.78
CA GLY A 214 1.25 9.10 10.49
C GLY A 214 2.20 8.90 9.31
N LEU A 215 2.88 7.75 9.25
CA LEU A 215 3.78 7.42 8.15
C LEU A 215 3.05 7.32 6.80
N TYR A 216 1.92 6.63 6.75
CA TYR A 216 1.10 6.52 5.54
C TYR A 216 0.53 7.88 5.12
N ILE A 217 0.07 8.71 6.06
CA ILE A 217 -0.41 10.07 5.77
C ILE A 217 0.70 10.89 5.13
N VAL A 218 1.91 10.88 5.69
CA VAL A 218 3.03 11.65 5.11
C VAL A 218 3.41 11.13 3.73
N LEU A 219 3.48 9.81 3.52
CA LEU A 219 3.74 9.23 2.20
C LEU A 219 2.65 9.60 1.19
N MET A 220 1.38 9.53 1.59
CA MET A 220 0.25 9.92 0.76
C MET A 220 0.31 11.40 0.38
N ILE A 221 0.58 12.30 1.33
CA ILE A 221 0.73 13.73 1.07
C ILE A 221 1.90 14.00 0.13
N LEU A 222 3.06 13.36 0.37
CA LEU A 222 4.24 13.50 -0.48
C LEU A 222 3.93 13.10 -1.92
N VAL A 223 3.34 11.91 -2.12
CA VAL A 223 2.98 11.41 -3.45
C VAL A 223 1.90 12.28 -4.09
N ALA A 224 0.89 12.71 -3.33
CA ALA A 224 -0.17 13.58 -3.84
C ALA A 224 0.38 14.92 -4.32
N ILE A 225 1.26 15.56 -3.56
CA ILE A 225 1.89 16.83 -3.95
C ILE A 225 2.75 16.65 -5.21
N LEU A 226 3.61 15.62 -5.25
CA LEU A 226 4.44 15.35 -6.42
C LEU A 226 3.59 15.11 -7.67
N SER A 227 2.58 14.25 -7.56
CA SER A 227 1.65 13.96 -8.65
C SER A 227 0.89 15.22 -9.09
N ALA A 228 0.37 16.02 -8.17
CA ALA A 228 -0.37 17.24 -8.51
C ALA A 228 0.50 18.28 -9.24
N VAL A 229 1.75 18.47 -8.80
CA VAL A 229 2.70 19.39 -9.45
C VAL A 229 3.01 18.94 -10.88
N ILE A 230 3.29 17.64 -11.07
CA ILE A 230 3.54 17.08 -12.40
C ILE A 230 2.30 17.17 -13.28
N GLN A 231 1.12 16.84 -12.73
CA GLN A 231 -0.15 16.94 -13.44
C GLN A 231 -0.38 18.34 -13.95
N LEU A 232 -0.21 19.35 -13.07
CA LEU A 232 -0.36 20.75 -13.43
C LEU A 232 0.62 21.14 -14.53
N ALA A 233 1.90 20.79 -14.40
CA ALA A 233 2.91 21.10 -15.41
C ALA A 233 2.55 20.49 -16.77
N VAL A 234 2.23 19.19 -16.81
CA VAL A 234 1.89 18.48 -18.04
C VAL A 234 0.63 19.06 -18.70
N HIS A 235 -0.44 19.27 -17.94
CA HIS A 235 -1.69 19.85 -18.46
C HIS A 235 -1.54 21.31 -18.88
N PHE A 236 -0.68 22.08 -18.21
CA PHE A 236 -0.41 23.46 -18.58
C PHE A 236 0.17 23.56 -20.00
N PHE A 237 1.10 22.67 -20.36
CA PHE A 237 1.71 22.65 -21.68
C PHE A 237 0.85 21.92 -22.72
N LEU A 238 0.35 20.73 -22.39
CA LEU A 238 -0.28 19.80 -23.34
C LEU A 238 -1.81 19.81 -23.30
N GLY A 239 -2.44 20.58 -22.41
CA GLY A 239 -3.89 20.58 -22.21
C GLY A 239 -4.41 19.22 -21.77
N ASN A 240 -5.73 19.02 -21.89
CA ASN A 240 -6.35 17.70 -21.73
C ASN A 240 -6.21 16.93 -23.05
N SER A 241 -5.12 16.16 -23.18
CA SER A 241 -4.79 15.38 -24.38
C SER A 241 -4.29 14.00 -24.03
N VAL A 242 -4.40 13.05 -24.98
CA VAL A 242 -3.90 11.67 -24.77
C VAL A 242 -2.40 11.68 -24.46
N LEU A 243 -1.61 12.54 -25.13
CA LEU A 243 -0.18 12.66 -24.85
C LEU A 243 0.09 13.18 -23.42
N ALA A 244 -0.73 14.11 -22.92
CA ALA A 244 -0.65 14.57 -21.54
C ALA A 244 -0.89 13.41 -20.56
N SER A 245 -1.94 12.61 -20.78
CA SER A 245 -2.24 11.44 -19.96
C SER A 245 -1.10 10.42 -19.95
N VAL A 246 -0.56 10.07 -21.13
CA VAL A 246 0.56 9.11 -21.24
C VAL A 246 1.79 9.60 -20.46
N LEU A 247 2.17 10.86 -20.65
CA LEU A 247 3.33 11.43 -19.95
C LEU A 247 3.10 11.48 -18.44
N PHE A 248 1.90 11.87 -18.02
CA PHE A 248 1.53 11.88 -16.61
C PHE A 248 1.60 10.48 -16.00
N SER A 249 0.98 9.48 -16.64
CA SER A 249 1.00 8.08 -16.20
C SER A 249 2.42 7.50 -16.09
N LEU A 250 3.32 7.83 -17.03
CA LEU A 250 4.71 7.38 -16.94
C LEU A 250 5.44 7.97 -15.72
N VAL A 251 5.22 9.25 -15.44
CA VAL A 251 5.86 9.91 -14.29
C VAL A 251 5.24 9.42 -12.97
N THR A 252 3.92 9.25 -12.90
CA THR A 252 3.27 8.72 -11.70
C THR A 252 3.63 7.26 -11.45
N LEU A 253 3.88 6.48 -12.49
CA LEU A 253 4.42 5.12 -12.36
C LEU A 253 5.78 5.17 -11.65
N ILE A 254 6.68 6.08 -12.01
CA ILE A 254 7.95 6.28 -11.28
C ILE A 254 7.72 6.68 -9.82
N ILE A 255 6.83 7.65 -9.57
CA ILE A 255 6.51 8.13 -8.21
C ILE A 255 5.94 6.98 -7.35
N SER A 256 5.10 6.13 -7.93
CA SER A 256 4.44 5.02 -7.24
C SER A 256 5.42 3.99 -6.70
N MET A 257 6.62 3.86 -7.29
CA MET A 257 7.69 3.00 -6.76
C MET A 257 8.03 3.34 -5.31
N VAL A 258 7.99 4.62 -4.93
CA VAL A 258 8.23 5.06 -3.55
C VAL A 258 7.23 4.40 -2.61
N SER A 259 5.95 4.39 -2.97
CA SER A 259 4.89 3.78 -2.16
C SER A 259 5.05 2.26 -2.05
N TYR A 260 5.34 1.57 -3.16
CA TYR A 260 5.50 0.12 -3.18
C TYR A 260 6.70 -0.35 -2.35
N ILE A 261 7.85 0.33 -2.49
CA ILE A 261 9.07 -0.05 -1.78
C ILE A 261 8.98 0.39 -0.31
N ALA A 262 8.42 1.57 0.00
CA ALA A 262 8.15 1.96 1.38
C ALA A 262 7.26 0.93 2.08
N TYR A 263 6.18 0.51 1.42
CA TYR A 263 5.29 -0.55 1.92
C TYR A 263 6.07 -1.82 2.29
N ALA A 264 6.94 -2.30 1.40
CA ALA A 264 7.77 -3.48 1.64
C ALA A 264 8.75 -3.29 2.81
N VAL A 265 9.41 -2.13 2.89
CA VAL A 265 10.35 -1.80 3.98
C VAL A 265 9.63 -1.77 5.33
N ILE A 266 8.46 -1.11 5.40
CA ILE A 266 7.66 -1.05 6.63
C ILE A 266 7.20 -2.45 7.04
N TYR A 267 6.78 -3.29 6.07
CA TYR A 267 6.40 -4.66 6.36
C TYR A 267 7.55 -5.45 7.01
N PHE A 268 8.76 -5.35 6.46
CA PHE A 268 9.92 -6.06 7.04
C PHE A 268 10.32 -5.49 8.41
N ASP A 269 10.27 -4.17 8.62
CA ASP A 269 10.49 -3.56 9.93
C ASP A 269 9.46 -4.05 10.96
N LEU A 270 8.17 -4.09 10.61
CA LEU A 270 7.13 -4.63 11.49
C LEU A 270 7.32 -6.11 11.78
N ARG A 271 7.70 -6.90 10.78
CA ARG A 271 7.93 -8.33 10.94
C ARG A 271 9.04 -8.61 11.95
N VAL A 272 10.19 -7.93 11.80
CA VAL A 272 11.32 -8.05 12.73
C VAL A 272 10.92 -7.66 14.16
N ARG A 273 10.14 -6.58 14.32
CA ARG A 273 9.64 -6.16 15.64
C ARG A 273 8.75 -7.19 16.30
N ASN A 274 7.85 -7.81 15.54
CA ASN A 274 6.94 -8.81 16.07
C ASN A 274 7.67 -10.11 16.41
N GLU A 275 8.62 -10.56 15.57
CA GLU A 275 9.46 -11.73 15.87
C GLU A 275 10.30 -11.50 17.14
N ALA A 276 10.87 -10.30 17.32
CA ALA A 276 11.61 -9.95 18.53
C ALA A 276 10.74 -9.94 19.80
N MET A 277 9.51 -9.39 19.72
CA MET A 277 8.57 -9.41 20.85
C MET A 277 8.17 -10.83 21.25
N ASP A 278 7.97 -11.72 20.28
CA ASP A 278 7.62 -13.12 20.53
C ASP A 278 8.75 -13.87 21.25
N LEU A 279 9.99 -13.68 20.79
CA LEU A 279 11.21 -14.20 21.44
C LEU A 279 11.35 -13.71 22.89
N GLN A 280 11.11 -12.42 23.15
CA GLN A 280 11.16 -11.87 24.52
C GLN A 280 10.10 -12.51 25.43
N GLY A 281 8.88 -12.71 24.93
CA GLY A 281 7.82 -13.39 25.67
C GLY A 281 8.16 -14.85 25.99
N MET A 282 8.81 -15.56 25.06
CA MET A 282 9.31 -16.91 25.31
C MET A 282 10.38 -16.93 26.40
N ILE A 283 11.38 -16.04 26.33
CA ILE A 283 12.45 -15.93 27.34
C ILE A 283 11.86 -15.62 28.73
N GLU A 284 10.92 -14.68 28.81
CA GLU A 284 10.25 -14.33 30.07
C GLU A 284 9.48 -15.53 30.64
N THR A 285 8.76 -16.26 29.79
CA THR A 285 8.04 -17.47 30.18
C THR A 285 9.00 -18.52 30.72
N TYR A 286 10.07 -18.85 29.99
CA TYR A 286 11.13 -19.77 30.45
C TYR A 286 11.76 -19.33 31.78
N SER A 287 11.98 -18.03 31.99
CA SER A 287 12.53 -17.49 33.24
C SER A 287 11.57 -17.63 34.43
N LYS A 288 10.26 -17.53 34.18
CA LYS A 288 9.22 -17.75 35.20
C LYS A 288 9.09 -19.22 35.55
N THR A 289 9.12 -20.13 34.57
CA THR A 289 9.03 -21.57 34.82
C THR A 289 10.25 -22.10 35.58
N THR A 290 11.46 -21.60 35.27
CA THR A 290 12.69 -21.98 35.98
C THR A 290 12.72 -21.45 37.43
N LYS A 291 12.30 -20.21 37.68
CA LYS A 291 12.14 -19.69 39.05
C LYS A 291 11.08 -20.45 39.86
N SER A 292 9.96 -20.83 39.23
CA SER A 292 8.92 -21.62 39.90
C SER A 292 9.37 -23.05 40.20
N GLY A 293 10.13 -23.69 39.32
CA GLY A 293 10.70 -25.03 39.56
C GLY A 293 11.74 -25.04 40.70
N SER A 294 12.63 -24.05 40.71
CA SER A 294 13.60 -23.85 41.80
C SER A 294 12.94 -23.59 43.17
N SER A 295 11.77 -22.95 43.19
CA SER A 295 11.04 -22.67 44.43
C SER A 295 10.37 -23.93 45.00
N ILE A 296 10.09 -24.94 44.18
CA ILE A 296 9.48 -26.21 44.60
C ILE A 296 10.55 -27.16 45.18
N GLU A 297 11.73 -27.25 44.54
CA GLU A 297 12.85 -28.08 45.04
C GLU A 297 13.42 -27.60 46.40
N LEU A 298 13.35 -26.29 46.69
CA LEU A 298 13.79 -25.73 47.98
C LEU A 298 12.80 -26.01 49.13
N VAL A 299 11.55 -26.39 48.83
CA VAL A 299 10.54 -26.73 49.85
C VAL A 299 10.60 -28.23 50.20
N GLU A 300 10.90 -29.10 49.23
CA GLU A 300 10.98 -30.56 49.46
C GLU A 300 12.27 -31.02 50.16
N THR A 301 13.31 -30.18 50.22
CA THR A 301 14.63 -30.57 50.75
C THR A 301 14.86 -30.19 52.21
N LYS A 302 13.83 -29.81 52.96
CA LYS A 302 13.96 -29.57 54.41
C LYS A 302 13.72 -30.88 55.17
N PRO A 303 14.75 -31.58 55.69
CA PRO A 303 14.54 -32.77 56.49
C PRO A 303 13.84 -32.37 57.79
N GLU A 304 12.72 -33.04 58.09
CA GLU A 304 12.09 -32.98 59.40
C GLU A 304 13.05 -33.59 60.43
N SER A 305 13.54 -32.72 61.34
CA SER A 305 14.29 -33.09 62.54
C SER A 305 13.38 -33.03 63.75
#